data_AF-A0A450WM30-F1
#
_entry.id   AF-A0A450WM30-F1
#
_cell.length_a   1.000
_cell.length_b   1.000
_cell.length_c   1.000
_cell.angle_alpha   90.00
_cell.angle_beta   90.00
_cell.angle_gamma   90.00
#
_symmetry.space_group_name_H-M   'P 1'
#
loop_
_entity.id
_entity.type
_entity.pdbx_description
1 polymer ?
#
loop_
_entity_poly.entity_id
_entity_poly.type
_entity_poly.pdbx_seq_one_letter_code
_entity_poly.pdbx_strand_id
1 'polypeptide(L)'
;MHRIDGAGHDGNHFVHEDPAIGRAPTEVTADWLNAAQEELVACIEGAGITLDKADNGQLWQALGLFLREQKLTAYTTGGVAGAFTITANPAIGAYAAGQRFRVRFHADGALANTLAINGASAAPLKWMDGIGDLIDPVIKEGQLADIEYNGAVFRVLNPILPPLAPLYPEVETSDGRLTMTNHGGGAISVDTGQSWIWRGTRRFSTDDYSSGDRTLATAASRTYHLRWTPGGGFGLKDLADAGYNPSALAESDTAFDTTYDDMLVARVVTGGGNVATIATLCNLSVLKASVNAAPRSSSGASEADHDYYFSIAWSRTPQVSLQGVSSPGGGSDSDVKVYPVSITRENIHYYSWTWQLNLPSQSYGFWLTLRG
;
A
#
# COMPACT_ATOMS: atom_id res chain seq x y z
N MET A 1 -36.08 3.32 -34.88
CA MET A 1 -36.44 3.91 -36.18
C MET A 1 -36.38 2.83 -37.25
N HIS A 2 -37.27 2.88 -38.25
CA HIS A 2 -37.23 1.97 -39.40
C HIS A 2 -37.00 2.76 -40.69
N ARG A 3 -36.62 2.06 -41.77
CA ARG A 3 -36.57 2.65 -43.10
C ARG A 3 -38.00 2.83 -43.65
N ILE A 4 -38.18 3.75 -44.60
CA ILE A 4 -39.51 3.99 -45.19
C ILE A 4 -39.98 2.75 -45.95
N ASP A 5 -41.25 2.41 -45.77
CA ASP A 5 -41.92 1.23 -46.34
C ASP A 5 -43.28 1.59 -46.98
N GLY A 6 -43.58 2.89 -47.08
CA GLY A 6 -44.71 3.43 -47.83
C GLY A 6 -44.56 3.30 -49.35
N ALA A 7 -45.65 3.54 -50.08
CA ALA A 7 -45.66 3.38 -51.53
C ALA A 7 -44.62 4.29 -52.22
N GLY A 8 -44.08 3.84 -53.36
CA GLY A 8 -43.15 4.64 -54.17
C GLY A 8 -41.72 4.75 -53.63
N HIS A 9 -41.35 4.02 -52.57
CA HIS A 9 -39.95 3.93 -52.13
C HIS A 9 -39.09 3.12 -53.11
N ASP A 10 -37.78 3.35 -53.12
CA ASP A 10 -36.80 2.49 -53.81
C ASP A 10 -35.90 1.80 -52.78
N GLY A 11 -36.04 0.49 -52.60
CA GLY A 11 -35.25 -0.28 -51.63
C GLY A 11 -35.30 0.28 -50.19
N ASN A 12 -36.47 0.75 -49.74
CA ASN A 12 -36.67 1.44 -48.47
C ASN A 12 -35.94 2.79 -48.31
N HIS A 13 -35.66 3.47 -49.42
CA HIS A 13 -35.16 4.84 -49.45
C HIS A 13 -36.16 5.80 -50.10
N PHE A 14 -36.14 7.06 -49.65
CA PHE A 14 -36.92 8.13 -50.25
C PHE A 14 -36.40 8.47 -51.64
N VAL A 15 -37.30 8.54 -52.61
CA VAL A 15 -37.01 8.94 -53.98
C VAL A 15 -37.99 10.02 -54.43
N HIS A 16 -37.50 10.91 -55.29
CA HIS A 16 -38.34 11.84 -56.02
C HIS A 16 -39.14 11.09 -57.10
N GLU A 17 -40.16 11.76 -57.60
CA GLU A 17 -40.84 11.32 -58.81
C GLU A 17 -39.84 11.25 -59.98
N ASP A 18 -39.90 10.16 -60.75
CA ASP A 18 -39.20 10.05 -62.03
C ASP A 18 -40.23 9.84 -63.16
N PRO A 19 -40.63 10.92 -63.84
CA PRO A 19 -41.59 10.85 -64.93
C PRO A 19 -41.10 10.03 -66.13
N ALA A 20 -39.78 9.91 -66.35
CA ALA A 20 -39.23 9.23 -67.52
C ALA A 20 -39.44 7.71 -67.48
N ILE A 21 -39.56 7.15 -66.27
CA ILE A 21 -39.83 5.72 -66.03
C ILE A 21 -41.18 5.49 -65.34
N GLY A 22 -41.99 6.54 -65.17
CA GLY A 22 -43.30 6.47 -64.53
C GLY A 22 -43.26 6.11 -63.04
N ARG A 23 -42.18 6.46 -62.33
CA ARG A 23 -42.03 6.17 -60.90
C ARG A 23 -42.63 7.31 -60.08
N ALA A 24 -43.60 6.96 -59.21
CA ALA A 24 -44.20 7.87 -58.24
C ALA A 24 -43.18 8.26 -57.13
N PRO A 25 -43.32 9.45 -56.51
CA PRO A 25 -42.50 9.82 -55.35
C PRO A 25 -42.82 8.93 -54.14
N THR A 26 -41.90 8.86 -53.19
CA THR A 26 -42.13 8.12 -51.95
C THR A 26 -43.18 8.79 -51.06
N GLU A 27 -44.18 8.02 -50.65
CA GLU A 27 -45.17 8.40 -49.66
C GLU A 27 -44.54 8.42 -48.25
N VAL A 28 -44.70 9.53 -47.54
CA VAL A 28 -44.28 9.65 -46.14
C VAL A 28 -45.40 9.11 -45.24
N THR A 29 -45.15 7.98 -44.58
CA THR A 29 -46.15 7.30 -43.74
C THR A 29 -46.17 7.84 -42.31
N ALA A 30 -47.33 7.76 -41.67
CA ALA A 30 -47.48 8.12 -40.25
C ALA A 30 -46.64 7.23 -39.34
N ASP A 31 -46.55 5.93 -39.64
CA ASP A 31 -45.75 4.98 -38.86
C ASP A 31 -44.28 5.41 -38.82
N TRP A 32 -43.73 5.85 -39.95
CA TRP A 32 -42.36 6.35 -40.01
C TRP A 32 -42.17 7.66 -39.23
N LEU A 33 -43.11 8.62 -39.36
CA LEU A 33 -43.05 9.90 -38.63
C LEU A 33 -43.18 9.70 -37.11
N ASN A 34 -44.07 8.81 -36.68
CA ASN A 34 -44.24 8.47 -35.27
C ASN A 34 -42.99 7.75 -34.75
N ALA A 35 -42.42 6.80 -35.50
CA ALA A 35 -41.18 6.15 -35.10
C ALA A 35 -40.01 7.13 -34.94
N ALA A 36 -39.92 8.15 -35.81
CA ALA A 36 -38.92 9.21 -35.65
C ALA A 36 -39.17 10.07 -34.41
N GLN A 37 -40.43 10.41 -34.13
CA GLN A 37 -40.82 11.15 -32.93
C GLN A 37 -40.45 10.38 -31.66
N GLU A 38 -40.85 9.12 -31.56
CA GLU A 38 -40.66 8.31 -30.35
C GLU A 38 -39.17 8.07 -30.03
N GLU A 39 -38.28 8.02 -31.03
CA GLU A 39 -36.83 7.94 -30.80
C GLU A 39 -36.25 9.21 -30.17
N LEU A 40 -36.72 10.38 -30.61
CA LEU A 40 -36.32 11.66 -30.03
C LEU A 40 -36.90 11.83 -28.62
N VAL A 41 -38.17 11.44 -28.44
CA VAL A 41 -38.86 11.45 -27.15
C VAL A 41 -38.16 10.54 -26.15
N ALA A 42 -37.82 9.30 -26.54
CA ALA A 42 -37.13 8.35 -25.69
C ALA A 42 -35.77 8.87 -25.20
N CYS A 43 -35.05 9.63 -26.03
CA CYS A 43 -33.81 10.30 -25.61
C CYS A 43 -34.07 11.35 -24.51
N ILE A 44 -35.10 12.17 -24.68
CA ILE A 44 -35.48 13.24 -23.73
C ILE A 44 -35.93 12.62 -22.40
N GLU A 45 -36.88 11.69 -22.44
CA GLU A 45 -37.40 11.00 -21.26
C GLU A 45 -36.33 10.14 -20.59
N GLY A 46 -35.45 9.51 -21.38
CA GLY A 46 -34.30 8.74 -20.88
C GLY A 46 -33.29 9.59 -20.11
N ALA A 47 -33.18 10.89 -20.41
CA ALA A 47 -32.41 11.83 -19.61
C ALA A 47 -33.15 12.26 -18.31
N GLY A 48 -34.40 11.84 -18.11
CA GLY A 48 -35.26 12.21 -16.99
C GLY A 48 -36.02 13.52 -17.20
N ILE A 49 -36.11 14.02 -18.44
CA ILE A 49 -36.81 15.26 -18.78
C ILE A 49 -38.26 14.91 -19.16
N THR A 50 -39.23 15.63 -18.59
CA THR A 50 -40.65 15.52 -18.98
C THR A 50 -40.89 16.34 -20.24
N LEU A 51 -41.61 15.77 -21.22
CA LEU A 51 -41.90 16.45 -22.49
C LEU A 51 -42.68 17.76 -22.31
N ASP A 52 -42.18 18.84 -22.90
CA ASP A 52 -42.83 20.15 -22.95
C ASP A 52 -42.96 20.67 -24.40
N LYS A 53 -44.19 20.83 -24.87
CA LYS A 53 -44.48 21.37 -26.22
C LYS A 53 -43.95 22.80 -26.42
N ALA A 54 -43.77 23.57 -25.35
CA ALA A 54 -43.27 24.93 -25.43
C ALA A 54 -41.73 25.00 -25.57
N ASP A 55 -41.01 23.90 -25.29
CA ASP A 55 -39.55 23.88 -25.29
C ASP A 55 -38.97 23.06 -26.46
N ASN A 56 -38.45 23.76 -27.47
CA ASN A 56 -37.75 23.14 -28.60
C ASN A 56 -36.28 22.77 -28.30
N GLY A 57 -35.78 23.02 -27.08
CA GLY A 57 -34.41 22.76 -26.65
C GLY A 57 -34.20 21.45 -25.90
N GLN A 58 -35.25 20.66 -25.65
CA GLN A 58 -35.21 19.48 -24.78
C GLN A 58 -34.19 18.42 -25.21
N LEU A 59 -34.04 18.17 -26.51
CA LEU A 59 -33.06 17.20 -27.01
C LEU A 59 -31.61 17.64 -26.70
N TRP A 60 -31.34 18.95 -26.84
CA TRP A 60 -30.04 19.51 -26.48
C TRP A 60 -29.77 19.42 -24.98
N GLN A 61 -30.79 19.70 -24.16
CA GLN A 61 -30.70 19.56 -22.70
C GLN A 61 -30.45 18.10 -22.30
N ALA A 62 -31.16 17.15 -22.89
CA ALA A 62 -31.00 15.71 -22.67
C ALA A 62 -29.57 15.26 -22.96
N LEU A 63 -29.02 15.64 -24.12
CA LEU A 63 -27.63 15.35 -24.48
C LEU A 63 -26.64 15.93 -23.46
N GLY A 64 -26.88 17.17 -23.00
CA GLY A 64 -26.09 17.81 -21.96
C GLY A 64 -26.09 17.03 -20.64
N LEU A 65 -27.23 16.48 -20.23
CA LEU A 65 -27.36 15.66 -19.02
C LEU A 65 -26.66 14.31 -19.16
N PHE A 66 -26.84 13.60 -20.29
CA PHE A 66 -26.15 12.32 -20.53
C PHE A 66 -24.63 12.45 -20.40
N LEU A 67 -24.06 13.53 -20.94
CA LEU A 67 -22.63 13.80 -20.89
C LEU A 67 -22.14 14.17 -19.48
N ARG A 68 -22.82 15.12 -18.82
CA ARG A 68 -22.36 15.66 -17.53
C ARG A 68 -22.53 14.67 -16.39
N GLU A 69 -23.64 13.94 -16.37
CA GLU A 69 -23.94 12.95 -15.33
C GLU A 69 -23.41 11.56 -15.68
N GLN A 70 -22.85 11.37 -16.88
CA GLN A 70 -22.35 10.09 -17.35
C GLN A 70 -23.43 8.99 -17.29
N LYS A 71 -24.71 9.33 -17.54
CA LYS A 71 -25.87 8.44 -17.28
C LYS A 71 -25.78 7.05 -17.92
N LEU A 72 -25.05 6.91 -19.03
CA LEU A 72 -24.90 5.63 -19.74
C LEU A 72 -23.65 4.83 -19.32
N THR A 73 -22.73 5.42 -18.57
CA THR A 73 -21.44 4.82 -18.21
C THR A 73 -21.15 4.82 -16.72
N ALA A 74 -21.87 5.59 -15.90
CA ALA A 74 -21.69 5.66 -14.46
C ALA A 74 -22.76 4.86 -13.70
N TYR A 75 -22.33 3.93 -12.86
CA TYR A 75 -23.22 3.03 -12.13
C TYR A 75 -22.74 2.81 -10.69
N THR A 76 -23.68 2.53 -9.77
CA THR A 76 -23.36 1.96 -8.46
C THR A 76 -23.49 0.45 -8.56
N THR A 77 -22.50 -0.30 -8.07
CA THR A 77 -22.56 -1.76 -8.11
C THR A 77 -23.62 -2.28 -7.14
N GLY A 78 -24.20 -3.44 -7.44
CA GLY A 78 -24.94 -4.29 -6.50
C GLY A 78 -24.24 -5.63 -6.34
N GLY A 79 -24.94 -6.64 -5.83
CA GLY A 79 -24.42 -7.99 -5.62
C GLY A 79 -23.96 -8.23 -4.18
N VAL A 80 -22.87 -8.97 -4.01
CA VAL A 80 -22.24 -9.25 -2.70
C VAL A 80 -20.74 -8.93 -2.76
N ALA A 81 -20.09 -8.81 -1.61
CA ALA A 81 -18.64 -8.60 -1.52
C ALA A 81 -17.88 -9.66 -2.35
N GLY A 82 -17.01 -9.21 -3.26
CA GLY A 82 -16.25 -10.07 -4.18
C GLY A 82 -16.98 -10.49 -5.48
N ALA A 83 -18.30 -10.32 -5.56
CA ALA A 83 -19.11 -10.63 -6.74
C ALA A 83 -20.06 -9.48 -7.06
N PHE A 84 -19.54 -8.46 -7.74
CA PHE A 84 -20.25 -7.23 -8.04
C PHE A 84 -21.10 -7.37 -9.31
N THR A 85 -22.20 -6.62 -9.36
CA THR A 85 -23.09 -6.57 -10.53
C THR A 85 -23.45 -5.15 -10.92
N ILE A 86 -23.67 -4.89 -12.21
CA ILE A 86 -24.24 -3.64 -12.72
C ILE A 86 -25.42 -3.97 -13.64
N THR A 87 -26.49 -3.17 -13.56
CA THR A 87 -27.56 -3.18 -14.56
C THR A 87 -27.42 -1.94 -15.41
N ALA A 88 -26.72 -2.06 -16.55
CA ALA A 88 -26.52 -0.92 -17.45
C ALA A 88 -27.79 -0.65 -18.25
N ASN A 89 -28.00 0.62 -18.61
CA ASN A 89 -29.05 1.04 -19.52
C ASN A 89 -28.44 1.99 -20.57
N PRO A 90 -28.47 1.68 -21.88
CA PRO A 90 -29.04 0.46 -22.49
C PRO A 90 -28.33 -0.82 -22.02
N ALA A 91 -29.09 -1.92 -21.95
CA ALA A 91 -28.57 -3.21 -21.52
C ALA A 91 -27.53 -3.75 -22.51
N ILE A 92 -26.41 -4.26 -21.99
CA ILE A 92 -25.37 -4.89 -22.81
C ILE A 92 -25.50 -6.41 -22.79
N GLY A 93 -25.45 -7.05 -23.97
CA GLY A 93 -25.54 -8.51 -24.10
C GLY A 93 -24.19 -9.23 -24.03
N ALA A 94 -23.10 -8.53 -24.32
CA ALA A 94 -21.74 -9.05 -24.26
C ALA A 94 -20.72 -7.91 -24.08
N TYR A 95 -19.56 -8.23 -23.53
CA TYR A 95 -18.47 -7.28 -23.38
C TYR A 95 -17.68 -7.16 -24.69
N ALA A 96 -17.34 -5.93 -25.06
CA ALA A 96 -16.41 -5.62 -26.14
C ALA A 96 -15.15 -4.96 -25.57
N ALA A 97 -13.98 -5.31 -26.11
CA ALA A 97 -12.73 -4.71 -25.69
C ALA A 97 -12.75 -3.19 -25.89
N GLY A 98 -12.22 -2.43 -24.93
CA GLY A 98 -12.22 -0.98 -24.90
C GLY A 98 -13.48 -0.35 -24.28
N GLN A 99 -14.50 -1.14 -23.91
CA GLN A 99 -15.67 -0.61 -23.18
C GLN A 99 -15.26 -0.11 -21.80
N ARG A 100 -15.67 1.12 -21.46
CA ARG A 100 -15.38 1.78 -20.18
C ARG A 100 -16.62 2.10 -19.38
N PHE A 101 -16.51 1.92 -18.07
CA PHE A 101 -17.56 2.27 -17.11
C PHE A 101 -16.94 2.98 -15.91
N ARG A 102 -17.68 3.89 -15.32
CA ARG A 102 -17.39 4.46 -14.01
C ARG A 102 -18.25 3.75 -12.97
N VAL A 103 -17.64 3.24 -11.93
CA VAL A 103 -18.32 2.40 -10.94
C VAL A 103 -18.11 2.96 -9.54
N ARG A 104 -19.19 3.06 -8.76
CA ARG A 104 -19.14 3.22 -7.31
C ARG A 104 -19.38 1.87 -6.66
N PHE A 105 -18.41 1.36 -5.91
CA PHE A 105 -18.56 0.08 -5.22
C PHE A 105 -19.45 0.24 -3.99
N HIS A 106 -20.45 -0.63 -3.84
CA HIS A 106 -21.38 -0.61 -2.69
C HIS A 106 -20.89 -1.38 -1.45
N ALA A 107 -19.79 -2.13 -1.57
CA ALA A 107 -19.23 -2.95 -0.50
C ALA A 107 -17.72 -3.14 -0.70
N ASP A 108 -17.03 -3.52 0.36
CA ASP A 108 -15.64 -3.96 0.30
C ASP A 108 -15.48 -5.19 -0.61
N GLY A 109 -14.32 -5.29 -1.27
CA GLY A 109 -13.95 -6.46 -2.08
C GLY A 109 -13.52 -7.66 -1.25
N ALA A 110 -13.39 -8.80 -1.92
CA ALA A 110 -12.81 -10.03 -1.37
C ALA A 110 -11.40 -10.28 -1.98
N LEU A 111 -10.82 -11.44 -1.68
CA LEU A 111 -9.53 -11.86 -2.26
C LEU A 111 -9.59 -12.02 -3.79
N ALA A 112 -10.75 -12.40 -4.33
CA ALA A 112 -11.03 -12.43 -5.76
C ALA A 112 -12.29 -11.61 -6.01
N ASN A 113 -12.21 -10.70 -6.99
CA ASN A 113 -13.29 -9.79 -7.31
C ASN A 113 -13.74 -9.99 -8.75
N THR A 114 -15.04 -10.08 -8.97
CA THR A 114 -15.63 -10.17 -10.32
C THR A 114 -16.70 -9.11 -10.52
N LEU A 115 -16.97 -8.78 -11.78
CA LEU A 115 -18.05 -7.92 -12.21
C LEU A 115 -18.87 -8.60 -13.31
N ALA A 116 -20.19 -8.66 -13.10
CA ALA A 116 -21.15 -9.04 -14.13
C ALA A 116 -22.03 -7.83 -14.51
N ILE A 117 -22.22 -7.55 -15.80
CA ILE A 117 -23.09 -6.47 -16.28
C ILE A 117 -24.28 -7.05 -17.04
N ASN A 118 -25.51 -6.64 -16.69
CA ASN A 118 -26.77 -7.10 -17.28
C ASN A 118 -26.94 -8.62 -17.37
N GLY A 119 -26.32 -9.39 -16.46
CA GLY A 119 -26.39 -10.86 -16.46
C GLY A 119 -25.44 -11.56 -17.44
N ALA A 120 -24.57 -10.82 -18.13
CA ALA A 120 -23.45 -11.43 -18.86
C ALA A 120 -22.49 -12.15 -17.87
N SER A 121 -21.72 -13.10 -18.39
CA SER A 121 -20.76 -13.87 -17.57
C SER A 121 -19.85 -12.96 -16.75
N ALA A 122 -19.63 -13.30 -15.48
CA ALA A 122 -18.80 -12.50 -14.60
C ALA A 122 -17.34 -12.49 -15.09
N ALA A 123 -16.78 -11.31 -15.28
CA ALA A 123 -15.38 -11.13 -15.64
C ALA A 123 -14.57 -10.71 -14.40
N PRO A 124 -13.31 -11.16 -14.25
CA PRO A 124 -12.46 -10.72 -13.15
C PRO A 124 -12.20 -9.21 -13.18
N LEU A 125 -12.15 -8.59 -12.00
CA LEU A 125 -11.64 -7.25 -11.80
C LEU A 125 -10.15 -7.34 -11.48
N LYS A 126 -9.32 -6.71 -12.29
CA LYS A 126 -7.85 -6.71 -12.14
C LYS A 126 -7.32 -5.28 -12.21
N TRP A 127 -6.16 -5.03 -11.63
CA TRP A 127 -5.40 -3.82 -11.89
C TRP A 127 -3.97 -4.19 -12.28
N MET A 128 -3.28 -3.26 -12.94
CA MET A 128 -1.91 -3.49 -13.40
C MET A 128 -0.95 -2.95 -12.35
N ASP A 129 -0.05 -3.79 -11.85
CA ASP A 129 0.96 -3.37 -10.88
C ASP A 129 2.07 -2.51 -11.53
N GLY A 130 3.05 -2.10 -10.73
CA GLY A 130 4.16 -1.27 -11.19
C GLY A 130 5.15 -1.96 -12.15
N ILE A 131 4.98 -3.27 -12.39
CA ILE A 131 5.89 -4.10 -13.21
C ILE A 131 5.16 -4.61 -14.47
N GLY A 132 3.83 -4.53 -14.52
CA GLY A 132 3.00 -4.81 -15.69
C GLY A 132 2.07 -6.02 -15.54
N ASP A 133 2.04 -6.66 -14.37
CA ASP A 133 1.21 -7.84 -14.13
C ASP A 133 -0.22 -7.45 -13.73
N LEU A 134 -1.19 -8.27 -14.14
CA LEU A 134 -2.60 -8.10 -13.76
C LEU A 134 -2.88 -8.85 -12.46
N ILE A 135 -3.11 -8.11 -11.37
CA ILE A 135 -3.35 -8.66 -10.03
C ILE A 135 -4.71 -8.22 -9.48
N ASP A 136 -5.15 -8.85 -8.38
CA ASP A 136 -6.42 -8.51 -7.73
C ASP A 136 -6.34 -7.11 -7.08
N PRO A 137 -7.31 -6.22 -7.33
CA PRO A 137 -7.34 -4.89 -6.75
C PRO A 137 -7.87 -4.93 -5.31
N VAL A 138 -7.40 -4.00 -4.49
CA VAL A 138 -8.07 -3.67 -3.24
C VAL A 138 -9.28 -2.81 -3.57
N ILE A 139 -10.48 -3.30 -3.24
CA ILE A 139 -11.75 -2.59 -3.43
C ILE A 139 -12.34 -2.22 -2.08
N LYS A 140 -12.77 -0.96 -1.93
CA LYS A 140 -13.43 -0.47 -0.72
C LYS A 140 -14.83 0.07 -1.00
N GLU A 141 -15.72 -0.08 -0.02
CA GLU A 141 -17.05 0.52 -0.05
C GLU A 141 -16.93 2.03 -0.34
N GLY A 142 -17.77 2.51 -1.25
CA GLY A 142 -17.79 3.91 -1.68
C GLY A 142 -16.69 4.29 -2.67
N GLN A 143 -15.74 3.41 -2.97
CA GLN A 143 -14.70 3.69 -3.97
C GLN A 143 -15.33 3.98 -5.33
N LEU A 144 -14.96 5.11 -5.91
CA LEU A 144 -15.24 5.48 -7.29
C LEU A 144 -14.06 5.07 -8.17
N ALA A 145 -14.29 4.22 -9.15
CA ALA A 145 -13.26 3.77 -10.08
C ALA A 145 -13.72 3.82 -11.53
N ASP A 146 -12.81 4.10 -12.45
CA ASP A 146 -12.97 3.86 -13.88
C ASP A 146 -12.44 2.46 -14.20
N ILE A 147 -13.23 1.69 -14.94
CA ILE A 147 -12.90 0.34 -15.37
C ILE A 147 -12.99 0.21 -16.89
N GLU A 148 -12.14 -0.64 -17.47
CA GLU A 148 -12.10 -0.92 -18.91
C GLU A 148 -12.07 -2.42 -19.16
N TYR A 149 -12.95 -2.95 -20.00
CA TYR A 149 -12.86 -4.34 -20.44
C TYR A 149 -11.78 -4.48 -21.52
N ASN A 150 -10.79 -5.35 -21.33
CA ASN A 150 -9.69 -5.53 -22.28
C ASN A 150 -9.86 -6.73 -23.24
N GLY A 151 -11.00 -7.42 -23.20
CA GLY A 151 -11.24 -8.66 -23.93
C GLY A 151 -11.24 -9.92 -23.06
N ALA A 152 -10.73 -9.85 -21.83
CA ALA A 152 -10.71 -10.97 -20.88
C ALA A 152 -11.10 -10.55 -19.44
N VAL A 153 -10.67 -9.37 -19.00
CA VAL A 153 -10.90 -8.86 -17.63
C VAL A 153 -11.34 -7.41 -17.67
N PHE A 154 -11.97 -6.94 -16.59
CA PHE A 154 -12.15 -5.52 -16.33
C PHE A 154 -10.91 -4.99 -15.60
N ARG A 155 -10.18 -4.10 -16.27
CA ARG A 155 -9.02 -3.37 -15.71
C ARG A 155 -9.50 -2.16 -14.93
N VAL A 156 -9.18 -2.09 -13.65
CA VAL A 156 -9.37 -0.91 -12.80
C VAL A 156 -8.25 0.08 -13.09
N LEU A 157 -8.59 1.28 -13.58
CA LEU A 157 -7.63 2.26 -14.10
C LEU A 157 -7.10 3.22 -13.04
N ASN A 158 -7.90 3.49 -12.01
CA ASN A 158 -7.56 4.30 -10.84
C ASN A 158 -7.74 3.47 -9.55
N PRO A 159 -6.97 2.37 -9.41
CA PRO A 159 -7.07 1.50 -8.26
C PRO A 159 -6.55 2.21 -7.01
N ILE A 160 -7.06 1.80 -5.85
CA ILE A 160 -6.36 2.05 -4.60
C ILE A 160 -5.10 1.18 -4.65
N LEU A 161 -3.93 1.80 -4.65
CA LEU A 161 -2.68 1.06 -4.62
C LEU A 161 -2.63 0.23 -3.33
N PRO A 162 -2.45 -1.10 -3.40
CA PRO A 162 -2.11 -1.87 -2.23
C PRO A 162 -0.76 -1.34 -1.72
N PRO A 163 -0.62 -1.20 -0.41
CA PRO A 163 0.62 -0.78 0.22
C PRO A 163 1.67 -1.88 0.07
N LEU A 164 2.43 -1.88 -1.03
CA LEU A 164 3.51 -2.85 -1.28
C LEU A 164 4.78 -2.14 -1.77
N ALA A 165 5.26 -1.16 -1.01
CA ALA A 165 6.69 -0.88 -1.04
C ALA A 165 7.39 -1.87 -0.10
N PRO A 166 8.46 -2.58 -0.50
CA PRO A 166 9.26 -3.40 0.42
C PRO A 166 10.15 -2.50 1.30
N LEU A 167 9.52 -1.55 1.97
CA LEU A 167 10.12 -0.62 2.90
C LEU A 167 9.67 -1.03 4.29
N TYR A 168 10.65 -1.27 5.15
CA TYR A 168 10.39 -1.52 6.57
C TYR A 168 9.68 -0.32 7.21
N PRO A 169 8.91 -0.54 8.28
CA PRO A 169 8.39 0.53 9.11
C PRO A 169 9.50 1.46 9.61
N GLU A 170 9.26 2.78 9.54
CA GLU A 170 10.20 3.81 9.97
C GLU A 170 9.55 4.78 10.97
N VAL A 171 10.04 4.77 12.21
CA VAL A 171 9.57 5.65 13.29
C VAL A 171 10.19 7.04 13.10
N GLU A 172 9.35 8.08 13.19
CA GLU A 172 9.73 9.46 12.85
C GLU A 172 10.34 10.26 14.01
N THR A 173 10.50 9.65 15.18
CA THR A 173 11.23 10.27 16.29
C THR A 173 12.71 10.40 15.94
N SER A 174 13.42 11.36 16.56
CA SER A 174 14.82 11.65 16.23
C SER A 174 15.78 10.48 16.45
N ASP A 175 15.44 9.55 17.35
CA ASP A 175 16.19 8.33 17.62
C ASP A 175 15.56 7.08 16.99
N GLY A 176 14.45 7.25 16.27
CA GLY A 176 13.71 6.18 15.59
C GLY A 176 13.05 5.18 16.54
N ARG A 177 12.79 5.56 17.80
CA ARG A 177 12.17 4.68 18.82
C ARG A 177 10.82 5.23 19.25
N LEU A 178 9.90 4.32 19.59
CA LEU A 178 8.68 4.70 20.30
C LEU A 178 8.96 4.72 21.81
N THR A 179 8.55 5.80 22.48
CA THR A 179 8.59 5.95 23.93
C THR A 179 7.44 5.19 24.59
N MET A 180 7.71 4.73 25.81
CA MET A 180 6.81 3.87 26.55
C MET A 180 6.87 4.18 28.04
N THR A 181 5.74 3.97 28.70
CA THR A 181 5.60 4.08 30.16
C THR A 181 5.47 2.69 30.79
N ASN A 182 6.26 2.44 31.83
CA ASN A 182 6.05 1.30 32.73
C ASN A 182 5.20 1.77 33.92
N HIS A 183 4.10 1.05 34.20
CA HIS A 183 3.17 1.36 35.29
C HIS A 183 3.54 0.70 36.62
N GLY A 184 4.81 0.32 36.79
CA GLY A 184 5.33 -0.34 37.98
C GLY A 184 5.14 -1.85 37.92
N GLY A 185 3.89 -2.33 37.83
CA GLY A 185 3.60 -3.76 37.77
C GLY A 185 2.31 -4.09 37.02
N GLY A 186 2.38 -5.11 36.16
CA GLY A 186 1.20 -5.67 35.49
C GLY A 186 0.83 -5.05 34.15
N ALA A 187 1.39 -3.91 33.77
CA ALA A 187 1.18 -3.34 32.45
C ALA A 187 2.28 -2.36 32.01
N ILE A 188 2.39 -2.19 30.70
CA ILE A 188 3.14 -1.12 30.03
C ILE A 188 2.22 -0.40 29.06
N SER A 189 2.55 0.84 28.68
CA SER A 189 1.84 1.55 27.61
C SER A 189 2.78 2.20 26.60
N VAL A 190 2.37 2.19 25.33
CA VAL A 190 3.00 3.03 24.28
C VAL A 190 2.48 4.46 24.42
N ASP A 191 3.36 5.46 24.49
CA ASP A 191 2.94 6.86 24.74
C ASP A 191 2.28 7.52 23.51
N THR A 192 1.48 8.57 23.73
CA THR A 192 0.78 9.34 22.68
C THR A 192 1.72 10.26 21.89
N GLY A 193 1.26 10.79 20.76
CA GLY A 193 1.94 11.85 20.01
C GLY A 193 3.17 11.39 19.24
N GLN A 194 3.24 10.11 18.87
CA GLN A 194 4.36 9.52 18.14
C GLN A 194 3.86 8.90 16.84
N SER A 195 4.67 8.92 15.79
CA SER A 195 4.25 8.46 14.47
C SER A 195 5.35 7.69 13.74
N TRP A 196 4.92 6.85 12.81
CA TRP A 196 5.80 6.08 11.94
C TRP A 196 5.20 5.96 10.54
N ILE A 197 6.07 5.77 9.56
CA ILE A 197 5.70 5.52 8.18
C ILE A 197 5.78 4.02 7.93
N TRP A 198 4.68 3.44 7.47
CA TRP A 198 4.60 2.07 7.00
C TRP A 198 4.65 2.04 5.48
N ARG A 199 5.47 1.14 4.92
CA ARG A 199 5.63 0.94 3.47
C ARG A 199 5.97 2.24 2.72
N GLY A 200 6.67 3.17 3.37
CA GLY A 200 7.04 4.48 2.81
C GLY A 200 5.90 5.40 2.37
N THR A 201 4.64 5.03 2.63
CA THR A 201 3.48 5.64 1.96
C THR A 201 2.36 6.00 2.92
N ARG A 202 2.16 5.22 3.99
CA ARG A 202 1.10 5.46 4.96
C ARG A 202 1.70 5.79 6.32
N ARG A 203 1.29 6.92 6.88
CA ARG A 203 1.62 7.30 8.24
C ARG A 203 0.62 6.68 9.22
N PHE A 204 1.12 6.16 10.33
CA PHE A 204 0.35 5.76 11.49
C PHE A 204 0.80 6.60 12.69
N SER A 205 -0.13 6.86 13.61
CA SER A 205 0.13 7.55 14.86
C SER A 205 -0.27 6.67 16.05
N THR A 206 0.43 6.82 17.19
CA THR A 206 -0.04 6.25 18.45
C THR A 206 -1.38 6.86 18.88
N ASP A 207 -1.73 8.04 18.39
CA ASP A 207 -3.01 8.69 18.68
C ASP A 207 -4.19 8.05 17.91
N ASP A 208 -3.92 7.21 16.91
CA ASP A 208 -4.94 6.44 16.19
C ASP A 208 -5.50 5.27 17.05
N TYR A 209 -4.84 4.96 18.17
CA TYR A 209 -5.17 3.85 19.05
C TYR A 209 -5.70 4.38 20.38
N SER A 210 -6.75 3.73 20.90
CA SER A 210 -7.28 4.10 22.22
C SER A 210 -6.24 3.85 23.32
N SER A 211 -6.44 4.44 24.51
CA SER A 211 -5.58 4.15 25.65
C SER A 211 -5.57 2.66 26.01
N GLY A 212 -6.67 1.95 25.79
CA GLY A 212 -6.78 0.51 26.02
C GLY A 212 -5.92 -0.29 25.04
N ASP A 213 -5.98 0.04 23.75
CA ASP A 213 -5.23 -0.65 22.69
C ASP A 213 -3.71 -0.49 22.83
N ARG A 214 -3.26 0.59 23.50
CA ARG A 214 -1.84 0.86 23.76
C ARG A 214 -1.35 0.34 25.11
N THR A 215 -2.25 -0.09 25.99
CA THR A 215 -1.91 -0.58 27.34
C THR A 215 -1.92 -2.09 27.35
N LEU A 216 -0.76 -2.70 27.56
CA LEU A 216 -0.55 -4.13 27.39
C LEU A 216 -0.21 -4.76 28.74
N ALA A 217 -1.02 -5.75 29.12
CA ALA A 217 -0.82 -6.47 30.37
C ALA A 217 0.43 -7.37 30.30
N THR A 218 1.15 -7.45 31.41
CA THR A 218 2.33 -8.30 31.57
C THR A 218 2.12 -9.34 32.67
N ALA A 219 2.82 -10.47 32.58
CA ALA A 219 2.93 -11.44 33.65
C ALA A 219 4.37 -11.49 34.18
N ALA A 220 4.54 -11.92 35.44
CA ALA A 220 5.85 -12.01 36.08
C ALA A 220 6.79 -13.01 35.40
N SER A 221 8.09 -12.74 35.45
CA SER A 221 9.16 -13.64 34.99
C SER A 221 9.04 -14.06 33.51
N ARG A 222 8.60 -13.13 32.66
CA ARG A 222 8.45 -13.30 31.21
C ARG A 222 9.36 -12.39 30.42
N THR A 223 9.69 -12.84 29.21
CA THR A 223 10.33 -12.04 28.16
C THR A 223 9.37 -11.94 27.00
N TYR A 224 9.06 -10.72 26.57
CA TYR A 224 8.14 -10.46 25.47
C TYR A 224 8.83 -9.68 24.35
N HIS A 225 8.37 -9.91 23.13
CA HIS A 225 8.50 -8.97 22.02
C HIS A 225 7.25 -8.11 21.94
N LEU A 226 7.40 -6.79 22.06
CA LEU A 226 6.36 -5.86 21.69
C LEU A 226 6.35 -5.69 20.17
N ARG A 227 5.21 -5.98 19.57
CA ARG A 227 5.01 -6.01 18.13
C ARG A 227 3.95 -5.01 17.73
N TRP A 228 4.08 -4.46 16.53
CA TRP A 228 3.02 -3.71 15.88
C TRP A 228 2.77 -4.25 14.46
N THR A 229 1.50 -4.37 14.09
CA THR A 229 1.07 -4.74 12.74
C THR A 229 -0.03 -3.79 12.25
N PRO A 230 -0.14 -3.51 10.94
CA PRO A 230 -1.12 -2.56 10.41
C PRO A 230 -2.58 -3.02 10.61
N GLY A 231 -2.82 -4.33 10.71
CA GLY A 231 -4.15 -4.90 10.94
C GLY A 231 -4.47 -5.24 12.40
N GLY A 232 -3.45 -5.42 13.25
CA GLY A 232 -3.60 -5.90 14.63
C GLY A 232 -3.22 -4.89 15.72
N GLY A 233 -2.62 -3.74 15.36
CA GLY A 233 -2.15 -2.77 16.35
C GLY A 233 -0.98 -3.30 17.19
N PHE A 234 -0.87 -2.82 18.43
CA PHE A 234 0.18 -3.23 19.37
C PHE A 234 -0.17 -4.52 20.10
N GLY A 235 0.82 -5.39 20.29
CA GLY A 235 0.65 -6.62 21.07
C GLY A 235 1.94 -7.16 21.66
N LEU A 236 1.86 -7.72 22.87
CA LEU A 236 2.97 -8.45 23.48
C LEU A 236 2.94 -9.92 23.04
N LYS A 237 4.07 -10.41 22.55
CA LYS A 237 4.29 -11.81 22.19
C LYS A 237 5.28 -12.43 23.17
N ASP A 238 4.81 -13.39 23.96
CA ASP A 238 5.63 -14.07 24.95
C ASP A 238 6.64 -15.00 24.26
N LEU A 239 7.92 -14.82 24.54
CA LEU A 239 8.98 -15.62 23.93
C LEU A 239 8.87 -17.12 24.29
N ALA A 240 8.22 -17.44 25.41
CA ALA A 240 8.01 -18.82 25.85
C ALA A 240 6.72 -19.46 25.28
N ASP A 241 5.87 -18.67 24.58
CA ASP A 241 4.66 -19.21 23.95
C ASP A 241 5.02 -20.03 22.70
N ALA A 242 4.68 -21.31 22.70
CA ALA A 242 4.94 -22.22 21.58
C ALA A 242 4.18 -21.83 20.29
N GLY A 243 3.08 -21.08 20.38
CA GLY A 243 2.40 -20.53 19.21
C GLY A 243 3.18 -19.38 18.55
N TYR A 244 4.01 -18.68 19.32
CA TYR A 244 4.83 -17.57 18.85
C TYR A 244 6.27 -18.00 18.53
N ASN A 245 6.88 -18.81 19.39
CA ASN A 245 8.25 -19.31 19.31
C ASN A 245 8.27 -20.85 19.39
N PRO A 246 7.78 -21.56 18.35
CA PRO A 246 7.65 -23.02 18.36
C PRO A 246 9.00 -23.74 18.48
N SER A 247 10.07 -23.10 18.00
CA SER A 247 11.43 -23.66 17.99
C SER A 247 12.26 -23.24 19.21
N ALA A 248 11.66 -22.56 20.20
CA ALA A 248 12.34 -22.05 21.40
C ALA A 248 13.64 -21.30 21.08
N LEU A 249 13.60 -20.50 20.01
CA LEU A 249 14.73 -19.68 19.57
C LEU A 249 15.10 -18.64 20.63
N ALA A 250 16.38 -18.27 20.64
CA ALA A 250 16.87 -17.21 21.51
C ALA A 250 16.19 -15.88 21.16
N GLU A 251 16.03 -15.01 22.17
CA GLU A 251 15.35 -13.72 22.01
C GLU A 251 15.92 -12.88 20.85
N SER A 252 17.25 -12.88 20.72
CA SER A 252 18.00 -12.14 19.71
C SER A 252 18.07 -12.82 18.34
N ASP A 253 17.36 -13.93 18.12
CA ASP A 253 17.36 -14.64 16.84
C ASP A 253 16.79 -13.78 15.72
N THR A 254 17.37 -13.88 14.52
CA THR A 254 17.00 -13.07 13.36
C THR A 254 15.61 -13.41 12.82
N ALA A 255 15.06 -14.57 13.17
CA ALA A 255 13.66 -14.91 12.88
C ALA A 255 12.67 -13.94 13.53
N PHE A 256 13.10 -13.20 14.55
CA PHE A 256 12.30 -12.17 15.23
C PHE A 256 12.55 -10.76 14.70
N ASP A 257 13.41 -10.56 13.71
CA ASP A 257 13.65 -9.22 13.19
C ASP A 257 12.38 -8.61 12.58
N THR A 258 12.30 -7.27 12.58
CA THR A 258 11.24 -6.53 11.91
C THR A 258 11.15 -6.95 10.44
N THR A 259 9.92 -7.21 10.00
CA THR A 259 9.58 -7.42 8.58
C THR A 259 8.80 -6.21 8.05
N TYR A 260 8.30 -6.28 6.82
CA TYR A 260 7.56 -5.16 6.23
C TYR A 260 6.21 -4.86 6.92
N ASP A 261 5.53 -5.89 7.43
CA ASP A 261 4.20 -5.78 8.05
C ASP A 261 4.16 -6.17 9.52
N ASP A 262 5.32 -6.51 10.09
CA ASP A 262 5.49 -6.82 11.50
C ASP A 262 6.68 -6.03 12.03
N MET A 263 6.38 -4.98 12.78
CA MET A 263 7.37 -4.12 13.43
C MET A 263 7.68 -4.67 14.82
N LEU A 264 8.93 -5.07 15.05
CA LEU A 264 9.47 -5.28 16.39
C LEU A 264 9.78 -3.92 17.02
N VAL A 265 9.02 -3.57 18.07
CA VAL A 265 9.05 -2.25 18.71
C VAL A 265 9.99 -2.23 19.91
N ALA A 266 9.93 -3.26 20.75
CA ALA A 266 10.72 -3.34 21.97
C ALA A 266 10.86 -4.78 22.46
N ARG A 267 11.93 -5.03 23.21
CA ARG A 267 12.00 -6.17 24.14
C ARG A 267 11.48 -5.74 25.50
N VAL A 268 10.66 -6.56 26.12
CA VAL A 268 10.13 -6.31 27.48
C VAL A 268 10.44 -7.51 28.36
N VAL A 269 11.21 -7.30 29.42
CA VAL A 269 11.56 -8.35 30.40
C VAL A 269 10.91 -8.01 31.73
N THR A 270 10.26 -8.98 32.35
CA THR A 270 9.61 -8.80 33.65
C THR A 270 10.29 -9.65 34.72
N GLY A 271 10.52 -9.07 35.89
CA GLY A 271 11.02 -9.82 37.06
C GLY A 271 9.91 -10.61 37.78
N GLY A 272 10.27 -11.27 38.89
CA GLY A 272 9.31 -11.99 39.74
C GLY A 272 8.22 -11.10 40.36
N GLY A 273 8.48 -9.80 40.52
CA GLY A 273 7.49 -8.80 40.93
C GLY A 273 6.65 -8.23 39.79
N ASN A 274 6.77 -8.75 38.56
CA ASN A 274 6.11 -8.26 37.35
C ASN A 274 6.44 -6.80 36.97
N VAL A 275 7.58 -6.29 37.44
CA VAL A 275 8.10 -4.98 37.03
C VAL A 275 8.79 -5.13 35.68
N ALA A 276 8.36 -4.34 34.69
CA ALA A 276 8.86 -4.41 33.32
C ALA A 276 10.13 -3.56 33.10
N THR A 277 11.17 -4.16 32.56
CA THR A 277 12.31 -3.47 31.94
C THR A 277 12.05 -3.43 30.44
N ILE A 278 11.87 -2.23 29.89
CA ILE A 278 11.54 -2.00 28.47
C ILE A 278 12.80 -1.56 27.74
N ALA A 279 13.24 -2.36 26.76
CA ALA A 279 14.32 -2.02 25.84
C ALA A 279 13.70 -1.71 24.46
N THR A 280 13.40 -0.44 24.22
CA THR A 280 12.84 0.06 22.95
C THR A 280 13.86 -0.09 21.82
N LEU A 281 13.40 -0.58 20.67
CA LEU A 281 14.22 -0.81 19.49
C LEU A 281 13.97 0.28 18.45
N CYS A 282 15.05 0.69 17.81
CA CYS A 282 15.06 1.66 16.74
C CYS A 282 14.47 1.02 15.48
N ASN A 283 13.62 1.76 14.78
CA ASN A 283 13.01 1.40 13.51
C ASN A 283 13.31 2.53 12.52
N LEU A 284 14.53 2.55 12.01
CA LEU A 284 14.96 3.43 10.91
C LEU A 284 15.40 2.60 9.72
N SER A 285 15.31 3.12 8.50
CA SER A 285 15.84 2.47 7.30
C SER A 285 17.36 2.40 7.28
N VAL A 286 18.01 3.42 7.85
CA VAL A 286 19.47 3.55 7.91
C VAL A 286 19.88 4.05 9.29
N LEU A 287 20.91 3.44 9.86
CA LEU A 287 21.56 3.93 11.08
C LEU A 287 23.01 4.35 10.79
N LYS A 288 23.47 5.35 11.55
CA LYS A 288 24.88 5.75 11.59
C LYS A 288 25.37 5.58 13.02
N ALA A 289 26.50 4.91 13.18
CA ALA A 289 27.13 4.72 14.48
C ALA A 289 28.61 5.11 14.39
N SER A 290 29.15 5.64 15.48
CA SER A 290 30.56 5.98 15.61
C SER A 290 31.10 5.56 16.97
N VAL A 291 32.35 5.13 17.01
CA VAL A 291 33.06 4.81 18.26
C VAL A 291 34.46 5.42 18.22
N ASN A 292 34.90 5.95 19.36
CA ASN A 292 36.27 6.44 19.54
C ASN A 292 37.11 5.34 20.20
N ALA A 293 38.29 5.07 19.65
CA ALA A 293 39.26 4.19 20.27
C ALA A 293 39.89 4.86 21.50
N ALA A 294 40.17 4.06 22.54
CA ALA A 294 40.95 4.51 23.69
C ALA A 294 42.36 5.00 23.26
N PRO A 295 42.98 5.94 24.00
CA PRO A 295 44.34 6.41 23.69
C PRO A 295 45.38 5.29 23.72
N ARG A 296 46.36 5.33 22.80
CA ARG A 296 47.40 4.30 22.62
C ARG A 296 48.63 4.47 23.53
N SER A 297 49.28 3.43 24.01
CA SER A 297 50.70 3.53 24.41
C SER A 297 51.39 2.20 24.19
N SER A 298 52.30 2.11 23.23
CA SER A 298 53.20 0.96 23.11
C SER A 298 54.60 1.41 22.76
N SER A 299 55.53 1.19 23.69
CA SER A 299 56.97 1.26 23.44
C SER A 299 57.46 -0.12 23.00
N GLY A 300 57.70 -0.30 21.70
CA GLY A 300 58.45 -1.45 21.15
C GLY A 300 57.61 -2.68 20.78
N ALA A 301 57.71 -3.05 19.50
CA ALA A 301 57.45 -4.33 18.83
C ALA A 301 56.23 -5.19 19.25
N SER A 302 55.38 -5.47 18.25
CA SER A 302 54.21 -6.37 18.18
C SER A 302 52.88 -5.89 18.80
N GLU A 303 51.95 -5.61 17.86
CA GLU A 303 50.54 -6.04 17.82
C GLU A 303 49.67 -5.80 19.06
N ALA A 304 48.86 -4.74 19.01
CA ALA A 304 47.65 -4.69 19.81
C ALA A 304 46.45 -5.06 18.91
N ASP A 305 45.81 -6.17 19.26
CA ASP A 305 44.48 -6.57 18.81
C ASP A 305 43.44 -5.63 19.41
N HIS A 306 42.44 -5.19 18.63
CA HIS A 306 41.44 -4.26 19.13
C HIS A 306 40.01 -4.67 18.77
N ASP A 307 39.18 -4.73 19.80
CA ASP A 307 37.74 -4.97 19.68
C ASP A 307 36.94 -3.67 19.85
N TYR A 308 36.09 -3.37 18.89
CA TYR A 308 35.16 -2.25 18.90
C TYR A 308 33.74 -2.77 18.99
N TYR A 309 33.00 -2.25 19.97
CA TYR A 309 31.61 -2.60 20.18
C TYR A 309 30.74 -1.38 19.92
N PHE A 310 29.85 -1.49 18.94
CA PHE A 310 28.82 -0.51 18.67
C PHE A 310 27.53 -1.02 19.28
N SER A 311 27.18 -0.51 20.46
CA SER A 311 25.87 -0.76 21.05
C SER A 311 24.81 -0.14 20.16
N ILE A 312 24.06 -0.99 19.49
CA ILE A 312 22.90 -0.62 18.70
C ILE A 312 21.68 -1.20 19.41
N ALA A 313 20.49 -0.71 19.10
CA ALA A 313 19.28 -1.42 19.54
C ALA A 313 18.32 -1.35 18.38
N TRP A 314 18.73 -1.95 17.27
CA TRP A 314 17.94 -1.91 16.05
C TRP A 314 16.87 -3.00 16.10
N SER A 315 15.75 -2.80 15.42
CA SER A 315 14.67 -3.79 15.39
C SER A 315 14.96 -4.97 14.48
N ARG A 316 16.10 -4.97 13.80
CA ARG A 316 16.57 -6.02 12.90
C ARG A 316 18.09 -6.08 12.85
N THR A 317 18.60 -7.24 12.44
CA THR A 317 20.04 -7.46 12.27
C THR A 317 20.56 -6.64 11.10
N PRO A 318 21.58 -5.78 11.30
CA PRO A 318 22.03 -4.88 10.25
C PRO A 318 22.85 -5.57 9.17
N GLN A 319 22.74 -5.07 7.94
CA GLN A 319 23.86 -5.12 7.00
C GLN A 319 24.79 -3.95 7.27
N VAL A 320 26.07 -4.25 7.48
CA VAL A 320 27.05 -3.25 7.91
C VAL A 320 27.99 -2.88 6.77
N SER A 321 28.19 -1.58 6.56
CA SER A 321 29.20 -1.05 5.65
C SER A 321 30.15 -0.11 6.41
N LEU A 322 31.44 -0.46 6.43
CA LEU A 322 32.51 0.40 6.96
C LEU A 322 32.77 1.54 5.98
N GLN A 323 32.60 2.77 6.47
CA GLN A 323 32.67 3.95 5.61
C GLN A 323 34.01 4.68 5.73
N GLY A 324 34.74 4.53 6.85
CA GLY A 324 36.08 5.06 6.97
C GLY A 324 36.68 4.93 8.37
N VAL A 325 37.99 5.21 8.43
CA VAL A 325 38.80 5.26 9.64
C VAL A 325 39.57 6.57 9.60
N SER A 326 39.59 7.34 10.67
CA SER A 326 40.42 8.54 10.78
C SER A 326 41.49 8.37 11.86
N SER A 327 42.76 8.61 11.51
CA SER A 327 43.85 8.79 12.49
C SER A 327 43.86 10.24 12.99
N PRO A 328 44.11 10.49 14.28
CA PRO A 328 44.19 11.83 14.81
C PRO A 328 45.59 12.41 14.55
N GLY A 329 45.80 12.91 13.35
CA GLY A 329 46.91 13.81 13.02
C GLY A 329 48.04 13.19 12.20
N GLY A 330 48.26 13.76 11.01
CA GLY A 330 49.54 13.96 10.31
C GLY A 330 50.40 12.75 9.91
N GLY A 331 50.13 11.54 10.41
CA GLY A 331 50.86 10.33 10.07
C GLY A 331 49.98 9.36 9.29
N SER A 332 50.50 8.87 8.16
CA SER A 332 49.89 7.79 7.39
C SER A 332 50.19 6.46 8.08
N ASP A 333 49.15 5.78 8.56
CA ASP A 333 49.20 4.39 9.02
C ASP A 333 48.96 3.50 7.78
N SER A 334 49.89 2.62 7.46
CA SER A 334 49.90 1.95 6.16
C SER A 334 49.12 0.64 6.10
N ASP A 335 48.69 0.07 7.23
CA ASP A 335 47.92 -1.18 7.25
C ASP A 335 46.93 -1.21 8.43
N VAL A 336 45.66 -0.92 8.14
CA VAL A 336 44.53 -1.16 9.04
C VAL A 336 43.65 -2.24 8.40
N LYS A 337 43.63 -3.45 8.95
CA LYS A 337 42.59 -4.43 8.58
C LYS A 337 41.45 -4.32 9.58
N VAL A 338 40.22 -4.21 9.07
CA VAL A 338 39.00 -4.14 9.86
C VAL A 338 38.03 -5.18 9.32
N TYR A 339 37.51 -6.06 10.18
CA TYR A 339 36.51 -7.04 9.80
C TYR A 339 35.49 -7.26 10.93
N PRO A 340 34.23 -7.57 10.59
CA PRO A 340 33.21 -7.84 11.60
C PRO A 340 33.48 -9.21 12.25
N VAL A 341 33.36 -9.26 13.58
CA VAL A 341 33.47 -10.51 14.36
C VAL A 341 32.08 -11.05 14.66
N SER A 342 31.17 -10.17 15.10
CA SER A 342 29.77 -10.53 15.30
C SER A 342 28.86 -9.34 14.99
N ILE A 343 27.70 -9.66 14.42
CA ILE A 343 26.67 -8.67 14.07
C ILE A 343 25.36 -9.19 14.63
N THR A 344 24.78 -8.42 15.54
CA THR A 344 23.47 -8.69 16.13
C THR A 344 22.65 -7.41 16.09
N ARG A 345 21.35 -7.48 16.40
CA ARG A 345 20.51 -6.28 16.50
C ARG A 345 20.87 -5.36 17.68
N GLU A 346 21.59 -5.87 18.69
CA GLU A 346 21.98 -5.12 19.90
C GLU A 346 23.43 -4.64 19.89
N ASN A 347 24.29 -5.31 19.15
CA ASN A 347 25.71 -5.00 19.15
C ASN A 347 26.34 -5.38 17.82
N ILE A 348 27.24 -4.53 17.36
CA ILE A 348 28.17 -4.85 16.29
C ILE A 348 29.57 -4.87 16.87
N HIS A 349 30.24 -6.00 16.72
CA HIS A 349 31.62 -6.18 17.13
C HIS A 349 32.52 -6.19 15.89
N TYR A 350 33.44 -5.22 15.83
CA TYR A 350 34.51 -5.17 14.86
C TYR A 350 35.85 -5.45 15.50
N TYR A 351 36.69 -6.16 14.78
CA TYR A 351 38.09 -6.30 15.13
C TYR A 351 38.95 -5.45 14.19
N SER A 352 39.96 -4.77 14.74
CA SER A 352 41.02 -4.16 13.94
C SER A 352 42.42 -4.53 14.43
N TRP A 353 43.34 -4.64 13.49
CA TRP A 353 44.78 -4.73 13.74
C TRP A 353 45.52 -3.65 12.94
N THR A 354 46.56 -3.06 13.56
CA THR A 354 47.42 -2.02 12.97
C THR A 354 48.89 -2.26 13.30
N TRP A 355 49.81 -1.79 12.45
CA TRP A 355 51.27 -1.88 12.66
C TRP A 355 51.87 -0.50 12.99
N GLN A 356 52.46 -0.30 14.18
CA GLN A 356 53.02 1.00 14.57
C GLN A 356 54.54 1.13 14.41
N LEU A 357 54.98 2.25 13.81
CA LEU A 357 56.26 2.91 14.05
C LEU A 357 56.01 4.09 15.02
N ASN A 358 56.53 4.00 16.25
CA ASN A 358 56.60 5.02 17.32
C ASN A 358 55.84 6.35 17.09
N LEU A 359 54.58 6.44 17.53
CA LEU A 359 53.83 7.70 17.66
C LEU A 359 53.15 7.79 19.04
N PRO A 360 52.93 9.00 19.59
CA PRO A 360 52.28 9.21 20.90
C PRO A 360 50.82 8.72 20.90
N SER A 361 50.22 8.61 22.09
CA SER A 361 48.86 8.13 22.32
C SER A 361 47.80 8.83 21.46
N GLN A 362 47.13 8.08 20.59
CA GLN A 362 46.20 8.63 19.61
C GLN A 362 44.87 7.85 19.58
N SER A 363 43.74 8.54 19.67
CA SER A 363 42.39 7.99 19.55
C SER A 363 41.91 7.95 18.09
N TYR A 364 41.54 6.76 17.61
CA TYR A 364 41.02 6.56 16.25
C TYR A 364 39.50 6.69 16.23
N GLY A 365 38.95 7.24 15.15
CA GLY A 365 37.50 7.32 14.92
C GLY A 365 37.07 6.34 13.84
N PHE A 366 36.00 5.58 14.11
CA PHE A 366 35.35 4.68 13.15
C PHE A 366 33.89 5.07 12.97
N TRP A 367 33.39 5.02 11.74
CA TRP A 367 31.96 5.22 11.44
C TRP A 367 31.44 4.19 10.45
N LEU A 368 30.20 3.77 10.69
CA LEU A 368 29.50 2.74 9.93
C LEU A 368 28.15 3.28 9.45
N THR A 369 27.74 2.82 8.27
CA THR A 369 26.36 2.93 7.81
C THR A 369 25.71 1.56 7.88
N LEU A 370 24.59 1.46 8.59
CA LEU A 370 23.81 0.22 8.74
C LEU A 370 22.58 0.30 7.84
N ARG A 371 22.29 -0.75 7.09
CA ARG A 371 21.10 -0.85 6.23
C ARG A 371 20.26 -2.07 6.60
N GLY A 372 18.95 -1.87 6.49
CA GLY A 372 17.91 -2.82 6.82
C GLY A 372 17.62 -3.82 5.72
#